data_AF-A0A0B7AGP8-F1
#
_entry.id   AF-A0A0B7AGP8-F1
#
_cell.length_a   1.000
_cell.length_b   1.000
_cell.length_c   1.000
_cell.angle_alpha   90.00
_cell.angle_beta   90.00
_cell.angle_gamma   90.00
#
_symmetry.space_group_name_H-M   'P 1'
#
loop_
_entity.id
_entity.type
_entity.pdbx_description
1 polymer ?
#
loop_
_entity_poly.entity_id
_entity_poly.type
_entity_poly.pdbx_seq_one_letter_code
_entity_poly.pdbx_strand_id
1 'polypeptide(L)'
;MADSKTPEERKKIEEIGKMTALNQDEIVSNTRTVIQGLDTLKNDYQQILNTLLLSMKTIKIENGDTNLVEEKTNILQRSLETIELGLGEGQVMMDLSNYLQKIEAEKQKLRAQVRRLCQENGWLRDELATTQQKLQISEQKVATLEEEKKHLEFMNDEEI
;
A
#
# COMPACT_ATOMS: atom_id res chain seq x y z
N MET A 1 -24.81 12.82 8.54
CA MET A 1 -25.53 11.80 7.76
C MET A 1 -24.51 11.14 6.86
N ALA A 2 -24.09 9.92 7.22
CA ALA A 2 -23.00 9.23 6.57
C ALA A 2 -23.46 8.64 5.23
N ASP A 3 -22.66 8.90 4.20
CA ASP A 3 -22.79 8.40 2.82
C ASP A 3 -22.75 6.86 2.82
N SER A 4 -23.91 6.22 2.74
CA SER A 4 -24.04 4.75 2.77
C SER A 4 -24.33 4.20 1.38
N LYS A 5 -23.32 4.22 0.49
CA LYS A 5 -23.38 3.45 -0.77
C LYS A 5 -23.64 1.98 -0.47
N THR A 6 -24.60 1.40 -1.19
CA THR A 6 -25.03 0.01 -1.10
C THR A 6 -23.88 -0.95 -1.48
N PRO A 7 -23.90 -2.22 -1.03
CA PRO A 7 -22.86 -3.20 -1.36
C PRO A 7 -22.68 -3.41 -2.88
N GLU A 8 -23.77 -3.31 -3.64
CA GLU A 8 -23.76 -3.44 -5.10
C GLU A 8 -23.15 -2.22 -5.77
N GLU A 9 -23.43 -1.00 -5.29
CA GLU A 9 -22.77 0.22 -5.75
C GLU A 9 -21.27 0.19 -5.46
N ARG A 10 -20.86 -0.33 -4.29
CA ARG A 10 -19.43 -0.52 -3.97
C ARG A 10 -18.77 -1.51 -4.92
N LYS A 11 -19.42 -2.64 -5.20
CA LYS A 11 -18.93 -3.68 -6.10
C LYS A 11 -18.85 -3.19 -7.55
N LYS A 12 -19.83 -2.40 -7.99
CA LYS A 12 -19.85 -1.80 -9.33
C LYS A 12 -18.78 -0.71 -9.48
N ILE A 13 -18.52 0.09 -8.45
CA ILE A 13 -17.38 1.04 -8.43
C ILE A 13 -16.04 0.28 -8.46
N GLU A 14 -15.93 -0.83 -7.74
CA GLU A 14 -14.73 -1.68 -7.73
C GLU A 14 -14.50 -2.36 -9.09
N GLU A 15 -15.56 -2.82 -9.77
CA GLU A 15 -15.50 -3.36 -11.13
C GLU A 15 -15.17 -2.31 -12.19
N ILE A 16 -15.79 -1.12 -12.10
CA ILE A 16 -15.48 -0.01 -13.02
C ILE A 16 -14.03 0.43 -12.85
N GLY A 17 -13.53 0.53 -11.61
CA GLY A 17 -12.11 0.81 -11.34
C GLY A 17 -11.16 -0.25 -11.90
N LYS A 18 -11.59 -1.51 -12.02
CA LYS A 18 -10.82 -2.59 -12.67
C LYS A 18 -10.86 -2.53 -14.20
N MET A 19 -11.88 -1.91 -14.79
CA MET A 19 -12.15 -1.98 -16.24
C MET A 19 -11.69 -0.74 -17.01
N THR A 20 -11.60 0.43 -16.37
CA THR A 20 -11.11 1.69 -16.98
C THR A 20 -9.66 2.04 -16.65
N ALA A 21 -9.01 1.28 -15.77
CA ALA A 21 -7.59 1.42 -15.53
C ALA A 21 -6.82 0.65 -16.60
N LEU A 22 -5.90 1.32 -17.32
CA LEU A 22 -4.66 0.64 -17.70
C LEU A 22 -4.19 -0.12 -16.45
N ASN A 23 -3.99 -1.44 -16.56
CA ASN A 23 -3.62 -2.23 -15.38
C ASN A 23 -2.38 -1.59 -14.76
N GLN A 24 -2.36 -1.37 -13.44
CA GLN A 24 -1.22 -0.71 -12.76
C GLN A 24 0.10 -1.39 -13.12
N ASP A 25 0.09 -2.71 -13.26
CA ASP A 25 1.25 -3.50 -13.70
C ASP A 25 1.67 -3.18 -15.14
N GLU A 26 0.71 -2.92 -16.03
CA GLU A 26 0.95 -2.52 -17.40
C GLU A 26 1.53 -1.10 -17.47
N ILE A 27 1.03 -0.17 -16.65
CA ILE A 27 1.61 1.18 -16.52
C ILE A 27 3.07 1.08 -16.05
N VAL A 28 3.32 0.34 -14.97
CA VAL A 28 4.69 0.15 -14.43
C VAL A 28 5.61 -0.52 -15.45
N SER A 29 5.11 -1.53 -16.17
CA SER A 29 5.86 -2.21 -17.23
C SER A 29 6.20 -1.25 -18.37
N ASN A 30 5.22 -0.47 -18.84
CA ASN A 30 5.41 0.50 -19.91
C ASN A 30 6.38 1.62 -19.48
N THR A 31 6.23 2.16 -18.27
CA THR A 31 7.15 3.16 -17.71
C THR A 31 8.57 2.61 -17.63
N ARG A 32 8.76 1.35 -17.21
CA ARG A 32 10.09 0.71 -17.19
C ARG A 32 10.70 0.61 -18.59
N THR A 33 9.92 0.21 -19.58
CA THR A 33 10.37 0.13 -20.98
C THR A 33 10.77 1.51 -21.51
N VAL A 34 9.97 2.54 -21.21
CA VAL A 34 10.27 3.94 -21.58
C VAL A 34 11.58 4.40 -20.94
N ILE A 35 11.78 4.15 -19.64
CA ILE A 35 13.03 4.49 -18.94
C ILE A 35 14.23 3.83 -19.62
N GLN A 36 14.15 2.53 -19.93
CA GLN A 36 15.25 1.82 -20.59
C GLN A 36 15.54 2.36 -22.00
N GLY A 37 14.48 2.69 -22.76
CA GLY A 37 14.61 3.31 -24.08
C GLY A 37 15.25 4.70 -24.01
N LEU A 38 14.84 5.52 -23.05
CA LEU A 38 15.41 6.85 -22.81
C LEU A 38 16.88 6.78 -22.36
N ASP A 39 17.24 5.81 -21.52
CA ASP A 39 18.63 5.64 -21.06
C ASP A 39 19.55 5.18 -22.21
N THR A 40 19.04 4.32 -23.09
CA THR A 40 19.73 3.95 -24.33
C THR A 40 19.94 5.17 -25.23
N LEU A 41 18.86 5.94 -25.47
CA LEU A 41 18.92 7.14 -26.30
C LEU A 41 19.87 8.21 -25.72
N LYS A 42 19.88 8.37 -24.39
CA LYS A 42 20.82 9.24 -23.68
C LYS A 42 22.26 8.86 -23.99
N ASN A 43 22.60 7.58 -23.88
CA ASN A 43 23.94 7.08 -24.14
C ASN A 43 24.36 7.32 -25.60
N ASP A 44 23.47 7.07 -26.56
CA ASP A 44 23.72 7.33 -27.98
C ASP A 44 23.96 8.82 -28.23
N TYR A 45 23.15 9.70 -27.63
CA TYR A 45 23.27 11.15 -27.79
C TYR A 45 24.56 11.68 -27.17
N GLN A 46 24.99 11.13 -26.03
CA GLN A 46 26.28 11.44 -25.42
C GLN A 46 27.45 11.02 -26.31
N GLN A 47 27.39 9.85 -26.96
CA GLN A 47 28.42 9.41 -27.90
C GLN A 47 28.51 10.33 -29.13
N ILE A 48 27.36 10.71 -29.70
CA ILE A 48 27.30 11.65 -30.84
C ILE A 48 27.85 13.01 -30.42
N LEU A 49 27.45 13.52 -29.25
CA LEU A 49 27.92 14.79 -28.72
C LEU A 49 29.44 14.80 -28.56
N ASN A 50 30.02 13.75 -27.97
CA ASN A 50 31.47 13.62 -27.81
C ASN A 50 32.19 13.62 -29.17
N THR A 51 31.63 12.93 -30.16
CA THR A 51 32.17 12.89 -31.53
C THR A 51 32.13 14.26 -32.20
N LEU A 52 31.02 15.00 -32.06
CA LEU A 52 30.89 16.37 -32.59
C LEU A 52 31.86 17.35 -31.90
N LEU A 53 32.07 17.21 -30.59
CA LEU A 53 33.03 18.03 -29.87
C LEU A 53 34.47 17.77 -30.33
N LEU A 54 34.81 16.53 -30.67
CA LEU A 54 36.11 16.19 -31.24
C LEU A 54 36.26 16.75 -32.67
N SER A 55 35.26 16.57 -33.53
CA SER A 55 35.31 17.10 -34.90
C SER A 55 35.39 18.63 -34.92
N MET A 56 34.65 19.30 -34.04
CA MET A 56 34.72 20.75 -33.86
C MET A 56 36.13 21.21 -33.50
N LYS A 57 36.82 20.50 -32.61
CA LYS A 57 38.22 20.82 -32.25
C LYS A 57 39.14 20.69 -33.46
N THR A 58 39.00 19.63 -34.25
CA THR A 58 39.81 19.42 -35.47
C THR A 58 39.58 20.53 -36.48
N ILE A 59 38.32 20.88 -36.76
CA ILE A 59 37.97 21.95 -37.71
C ILE A 59 38.56 23.29 -37.26
N LYS A 60 38.52 23.59 -35.95
CA LYS A 60 39.14 24.82 -35.41
C LYS A 60 40.66 24.85 -35.63
N ILE A 61 41.35 23.71 -35.51
CA ILE A 61 42.79 23.60 -35.79
C ILE A 61 43.07 23.85 -37.28
N GLU A 62 42.19 23.39 -38.16
CA GLU A 62 42.29 23.56 -39.62
C GLU A 62 41.78 24.94 -40.10
N ASN A 63 41.46 25.87 -39.19
CA ASN A 63 40.86 27.19 -39.47
C ASN A 63 39.57 27.10 -40.31
N GLY A 64 38.79 26.03 -40.16
CA GLY A 64 37.51 25.85 -40.83
C GLY A 64 36.32 26.44 -40.06
N ASP A 65 35.16 26.52 -40.73
CA ASP A 65 33.90 27.00 -40.13
C ASP A 65 33.26 25.94 -39.23
N THR A 66 33.01 26.29 -37.96
CA THR A 66 32.36 25.41 -36.97
C THR A 66 30.89 25.71 -36.69
N ASN A 67 30.30 26.72 -37.33
CA ASN A 67 28.93 27.19 -37.00
C ASN A 67 27.90 26.05 -36.98
N LEU A 68 27.90 25.19 -38.01
CA LEU A 68 26.99 24.06 -38.09
C LEU A 68 27.21 23.01 -36.98
N VAL A 69 28.47 22.76 -36.62
CA VAL A 69 28.81 21.78 -35.58
C VAL A 69 28.43 22.31 -34.20
N GLU A 70 28.63 23.61 -33.95
CA GLU A 70 28.18 24.28 -32.73
C GLU A 70 26.65 24.25 -32.60
N GLU A 71 25.91 24.55 -33.66
CA GLU A 71 24.45 24.49 -33.64
C GLU A 71 23.94 23.08 -33.32
N LYS A 72 24.48 22.04 -33.98
CA LYS A 72 24.12 20.64 -33.69
C LYS A 72 24.48 20.23 -32.27
N THR A 73 25.62 20.68 -31.75
CA THR A 73 26.05 20.44 -30.37
C THR A 73 25.04 21.02 -29.38
N ASN A 74 24.60 22.26 -29.61
CA ASN A 74 23.62 22.94 -28.77
C ASN A 74 22.24 22.23 -28.78
N ILE A 75 21.80 21.74 -29.95
CA ILE A 75 20.55 20.97 -30.06
C ILE A 75 20.64 19.66 -29.26
N LEU A 76 21.75 18.93 -29.40
CA LEU A 76 21.99 17.68 -28.67
C LEU A 76 22.01 17.88 -27.15
N GLN A 77 22.65 18.95 -26.67
CA GLN A 77 22.66 19.29 -25.25
C GLN A 77 21.25 19.53 -24.69
N ARG A 78 20.42 20.33 -25.39
CA ARG A 78 19.02 20.55 -24.99
C ARG A 78 18.19 19.27 -25.03
N SER A 79 18.43 18.41 -26.02
CA SER A 79 17.73 17.14 -26.09
C SER A 79 18.14 16.20 -24.95
N LEU A 80 19.43 16.21 -24.55
CA LEU A 80 19.91 15.45 -23.40
C LEU A 80 19.26 15.93 -22.10
N GLU A 81 19.15 17.24 -21.87
CA GLU A 81 18.44 17.79 -20.71
C GLU A 81 16.98 17.30 -20.65
N THR A 82 16.31 17.27 -21.82
CA THR A 82 14.93 16.80 -21.92
C THR A 82 14.81 15.30 -21.62
N ILE A 83 15.75 14.48 -22.12
CA ILE A 83 15.79 13.04 -21.83
C ILE A 83 16.05 12.80 -20.34
N GLU A 84 16.96 13.57 -19.72
CA GLU A 84 17.26 13.45 -18.29
C GLU A 84 16.07 13.83 -17.40
N LEU A 85 15.30 14.87 -17.77
CA LEU A 85 14.05 15.20 -17.11
C LEU A 85 13.03 14.05 -17.22
N GLY A 86 12.83 13.50 -18.42
CA GLY A 86 11.91 12.38 -18.63
C GLY A 86 12.32 11.10 -17.89
N LEU A 87 13.61 10.83 -17.75
CA LEU A 87 14.14 9.75 -16.92
C LEU A 87 13.81 9.97 -15.43
N GLY A 88 13.99 11.20 -14.94
CA GLY A 88 13.64 11.57 -13.57
C GLY A 88 12.15 11.41 -13.28
N GLU A 89 11.29 11.88 -14.19
CA GLU A 89 9.83 11.72 -14.09
C GLU A 89 9.41 10.25 -14.11
N GLY A 90 10.00 9.45 -15.00
CA GLY A 90 9.77 8.01 -15.05
C GLY A 90 10.16 7.32 -13.74
N GLN A 91 11.30 7.68 -13.14
CA GLN A 91 11.71 7.14 -11.84
C GLN A 91 10.72 7.49 -10.73
N VAL A 92 10.23 8.74 -10.69
CA VAL A 92 9.20 9.17 -9.73
C VAL A 92 7.92 8.33 -9.88
N MET A 93 7.50 8.03 -11.11
CA MET A 93 6.33 7.16 -11.34
C MET A 93 6.55 5.75 -10.79
N MET A 94 7.75 5.18 -10.95
CA MET A 94 8.08 3.85 -10.42
C MET A 94 8.08 3.83 -8.89
N ASP A 95 8.68 4.84 -8.27
CA ASP A 95 8.71 4.98 -6.82
C ASP A 95 7.31 5.14 -6.23
N LEU A 96 6.47 5.98 -6.86
CA LEU A 96 5.08 6.18 -6.46
C LEU A 96 4.29 4.86 -6.50
N SER A 97 4.45 4.05 -7.55
CA SER A 97 3.79 2.75 -7.64
C SER A 97 4.20 1.81 -6.50
N ASN A 98 5.50 1.77 -6.18
CA ASN A 98 6.00 0.98 -5.05
C ASN A 98 5.43 1.45 -3.70
N TYR A 99 5.33 2.77 -3.49
CA TYR A 99 4.72 3.32 -2.27
C TYR A 99 3.23 2.97 -2.16
N LEU A 100 2.48 3.06 -3.26
CA LEU A 100 1.07 2.68 -3.28
C LEU A 100 0.87 1.20 -2.93
N GLN A 101 1.71 0.30 -3.46
CA GLN A 101 1.67 -1.12 -3.11
C GLN A 101 1.92 -1.36 -1.61
N LYS A 102 2.89 -0.66 -1.01
CA LYS A 102 3.17 -0.76 0.44
C LYS A 102 1.97 -0.31 1.27
N ILE A 103 1.37 0.84 0.92
CA ILE A 103 0.20 1.39 1.63
C ILE A 103 -0.99 0.44 1.52
N GLU A 104 -1.26 -0.13 0.34
CA GLU A 104 -2.36 -1.08 0.20
C GLU A 104 -2.10 -2.37 1.01
N ALA A 105 -0.87 -2.87 1.05
CA ALA A 105 -0.50 -4.01 1.89
C ALA A 105 -0.72 -3.72 3.39
N GLU A 106 -0.31 -2.54 3.88
CA GLU A 106 -0.53 -2.12 5.26
C GLU A 106 -2.02 -2.00 5.58
N LYS A 107 -2.81 -1.41 4.68
CA LYS A 107 -4.26 -1.33 4.80
C LYS A 107 -4.91 -2.71 4.91
N GLN A 108 -4.49 -3.68 4.11
CA GLN A 108 -5.01 -5.05 4.20
C GLN A 108 -4.62 -5.73 5.53
N LYS A 109 -3.39 -5.49 6.01
CA LYS A 109 -2.93 -5.97 7.33
C LYS A 109 -3.78 -5.40 8.47
N LEU A 110 -4.03 -4.09 8.48
CA LEU A 110 -4.88 -3.43 9.48
C LEU A 110 -6.32 -3.95 9.43
N ARG A 111 -6.88 -4.15 8.22
CA ARG A 111 -8.21 -4.75 8.06
C ARG A 111 -8.29 -6.17 8.64
N ALA A 112 -7.25 -6.98 8.45
CA ALA A 112 -7.18 -8.31 9.05
C ALA A 112 -7.10 -8.24 10.58
N GLN A 113 -6.33 -7.30 11.12
CA GLN A 113 -6.23 -7.08 12.56
C GLN A 113 -7.57 -6.65 13.18
N VAL A 114 -8.30 -5.74 12.54
CA VAL A 114 -9.65 -5.35 12.98
C VAL A 114 -10.57 -6.56 13.04
N ARG A 115 -10.59 -7.40 12.00
CA ARG A 115 -11.40 -8.63 12.00
C ARG A 115 -11.03 -9.57 13.15
N ARG A 116 -9.73 -9.78 13.39
CA ARG A 116 -9.25 -10.61 14.51
C ARG A 116 -9.69 -10.05 15.87
N LEU A 117 -9.52 -8.75 16.10
CA LEU A 117 -9.91 -8.11 17.36
C LEU A 117 -11.42 -8.17 17.59
N CYS A 118 -12.25 -8.03 16.54
CA CYS A 118 -13.69 -8.21 16.68
C CYS A 118 -14.07 -9.64 17.06
N GLN A 119 -13.40 -10.65 16.49
CA GLN A 119 -13.60 -12.06 16.85
C GLN A 119 -13.19 -12.32 18.30
N GLU A 120 -12.02 -11.82 18.71
CA GLU A 120 -11.53 -11.92 20.08
C GLU A 120 -12.48 -11.23 21.08
N ASN A 121 -12.98 -10.05 20.73
CA ASN A 121 -13.95 -9.34 21.58
C ASN A 121 -15.27 -10.11 21.72
N GLY A 122 -15.75 -10.72 20.62
CA GLY A 122 -16.92 -11.59 20.66
C GLY A 122 -16.69 -12.80 21.56
N TRP A 123 -15.57 -13.49 21.37
CA TRP A 123 -15.20 -14.65 22.18
C TRP A 123 -15.09 -14.31 23.68
N LEU A 124 -14.47 -13.19 24.03
CA LEU A 124 -14.36 -12.74 25.43
C LEU A 124 -15.73 -12.41 26.05
N ARG A 125 -16.68 -11.88 25.26
CA ARG A 125 -18.06 -11.65 25.74
C ARG A 125 -18.77 -12.97 26.04
N ASP A 126 -18.60 -13.97 25.18
CA ASP A 126 -19.20 -15.30 25.36
C ASP A 126 -18.59 -16.02 26.58
N GLU A 127 -17.27 -15.92 26.77
CA GLU A 127 -16.58 -16.49 27.93
C GLU A 127 -17.00 -15.81 29.25
N LEU A 128 -17.16 -14.48 29.22
CA LEU A 128 -17.67 -13.72 30.36
C LEU A 128 -19.10 -14.15 30.73
N ALA A 129 -20.00 -14.24 29.73
CA ALA A 129 -21.37 -14.69 29.96
C ALA A 129 -21.42 -16.12 30.54
N THR A 130 -20.58 -17.02 30.03
CA THR A 130 -20.44 -18.39 30.53
C THR A 130 -19.98 -18.41 32.00
N THR A 131 -19.01 -17.57 32.35
CA THR A 131 -18.50 -17.48 33.72
C THR A 131 -19.54 -16.90 34.67
N GLN A 132 -20.27 -15.87 34.25
CA GLN A 132 -21.37 -15.28 35.03
C GLN A 132 -22.49 -16.29 35.29
N GLN A 133 -22.85 -17.09 34.29
CA GLN A 133 -23.86 -18.15 34.47
C GLN A 133 -23.41 -19.19 35.51
N LYS A 134 -22.13 -19.62 35.46
CA LYS A 134 -21.59 -20.57 36.45
C LYS A 134 -21.58 -19.97 37.87
N LEU A 135 -21.23 -18.69 37.99
CA LEU A 135 -21.26 -17.98 39.26
C LEU A 135 -22.68 -17.95 39.84
N GLN A 136 -23.68 -17.54 39.04
CA GLN A 136 -25.07 -17.48 39.48
C GLN A 136 -25.60 -18.84 39.98
N ILE A 137 -25.26 -19.93 39.28
CA ILE A 137 -25.62 -21.29 39.71
C ILE A 137 -24.94 -21.65 41.03
N SER A 138 -23.67 -21.30 41.20
CA SER A 138 -22.94 -21.54 42.45
C SER A 138 -23.54 -20.74 43.61
N GLU A 139 -23.91 -19.48 43.40
CA GLU A 139 -24.56 -18.62 44.41
C GLU A 139 -25.92 -19.20 44.83
N GLN A 140 -26.73 -19.65 43.86
CA GLN A 140 -27.98 -20.35 44.16
C GLN A 140 -27.76 -21.60 45.01
N LYS A 141 -26.75 -22.41 44.66
CA LYS A 141 -26.41 -23.63 45.40
C LYS A 141 -25.94 -23.34 46.83
N VAL A 142 -25.17 -22.26 47.03
CA VAL A 142 -24.75 -21.84 48.37
C VAL A 142 -25.97 -21.43 49.19
N ALA A 143 -26.87 -20.63 48.64
CA ALA A 143 -28.09 -20.21 49.34
C ALA A 143 -28.97 -21.41 49.75
N THR A 144 -29.16 -22.40 48.86
CA THR A 144 -29.92 -23.62 49.21
C THR A 144 -29.24 -24.42 50.32
N LEU A 145 -27.90 -24.56 50.27
CA LEU A 145 -27.15 -25.27 51.32
C LEU A 145 -27.19 -24.54 52.66
N GLU A 146 -27.18 -23.20 52.65
CA GLU A 146 -27.33 -22.39 53.86
C GLU A 146 -28.71 -22.56 54.50
N GLU A 147 -29.76 -22.66 53.69
CA GLU A 147 -31.12 -22.91 54.17
C GLU A 147 -31.28 -24.33 54.75
N GLU A 148 -30.80 -25.35 54.03
CA GLU A 148 -30.78 -26.74 54.50
C GLU A 148 -30.01 -26.87 55.81
N LYS A 149 -28.84 -26.22 55.90
CA LYS A 149 -28.04 -26.20 57.13
C LYS A 149 -28.82 -25.61 58.30
N LYS A 150 -29.46 -24.44 58.11
CA LYS A 150 -30.28 -23.81 59.17
C LYS A 150 -31.43 -24.71 59.60
N HIS A 151 -32.10 -25.38 58.66
CA HIS A 151 -33.18 -26.32 58.97
C HIS A 151 -32.67 -27.51 59.79
N LEU A 152 -31.51 -28.07 59.45
CA LEU A 152 -30.90 -29.18 60.19
C LEU A 152 -30.47 -28.75 61.59
N GLU A 153 -29.89 -27.55 61.74
CA GLU A 153 -29.54 -26.97 63.04
C GLU A 153 -30.77 -26.82 63.92
N PHE A 154 -31.88 -26.29 63.38
CA PHE A 154 -33.15 -26.15 64.10
C PHE A 154 -33.72 -27.51 64.56
N MET A 155 -33.73 -28.52 63.70
CA MET A 155 -34.22 -29.87 64.05
C MET A 155 -33.39 -30.52 65.16
N ASN A 156 -32.07 -30.34 65.13
CA ASN A 156 -31.19 -30.88 66.15
C ASN A 156 -31.35 -30.16 67.51
N ASP A 157 -31.65 -28.87 67.50
CA ASP A 157 -31.96 -28.10 68.72
C ASP A 157 -33.34 -28.46 69.32
N GLU A 158 -34.30 -28.94 68.52
CA GLU A 158 -35.61 -29.42 69.00
C GLU A 158 -35.60 -30.86 69.55
N GLU A 159 -34.57 -31.66 69.25
CA GLU A 159 -34.42 -33.05 69.71
C GLU A 159 -33.68 -33.20 71.07
N ILE A 160 -33.22 -32.10 71.67
CA ILE A 160 -32.55 -32.04 72.99
C ILE A 160 -33.46 -31.41 74.04
#